data_AF-A0A6A3VDI3-F1
#
_entry.id   AF-A0A6A3VDI3-F1
#
_cell.length_a   1.000
_cell.length_b   1.000
_cell.length_c   1.000
_cell.angle_alpha   90.00
_cell.angle_beta   90.00
_cell.angle_gamma   90.00
#
_symmetry.space_group_name_H-M   'P 1'
#
loop_
_entity.id
_entity.type
_entity.pdbx_description
1 polymer ?
#
loop_
_entity_poly.entity_id
_entity_poly.type
_entity_poly.pdbx_seq_one_letter_code
_entity_poly.pdbx_strand_id
1 'polypeptide(L)'
;MGANYARMEVQGQPWGGWVVDMYHKWCGCNYFYVFGVCIHVLFAIKSCDHIDSQGCEVLVSRKKRKRGGAATGTSNVGGRPSSVGPALTF
;
A
#
# COMPACT_ATOMS: atom_id res chain seq x y z
N MET A 1 8.63 -35.70 -5.69
CA MET A 1 8.96 -34.55 -4.84
C MET A 1 7.75 -34.22 -3.94
N GLY A 2 7.48 -35.08 -2.95
CA GLY A 2 6.36 -34.92 -2.02
C GLY A 2 6.88 -34.38 -0.71
N ALA A 3 7.13 -33.08 -0.62
CA ALA A 3 7.59 -32.44 0.61
C ALA A 3 6.73 -31.22 0.85
N ASN A 4 6.06 -31.19 2.01
CA ASN A 4 5.31 -30.02 2.47
C ASN A 4 6.28 -28.87 2.69
N TYR A 5 6.62 -28.12 1.63
CA TYR A 5 7.55 -27.01 1.72
C TYR A 5 7.03 -25.90 2.65
N ALA A 6 5.72 -25.73 2.72
CA ALA A 6 5.08 -24.87 3.72
C ALA A 6 5.50 -25.22 5.16
N ARG A 7 5.76 -26.51 5.45
CA ARG A 7 6.25 -26.92 6.77
C ARG A 7 7.68 -26.45 7.04
N MET A 8 8.52 -26.32 6.02
CA MET A 8 9.90 -25.84 6.15
C MET A 8 9.98 -24.35 6.50
N GLU A 9 8.91 -23.60 6.26
CA GLU A 9 8.81 -22.22 6.69
C GLU A 9 8.54 -22.13 8.20
N VAL A 10 7.86 -23.09 8.82
CA VAL A 10 7.44 -23.01 10.24
C VAL A 10 8.25 -23.95 11.14
N GLN A 11 8.89 -24.98 10.58
CA GLN A 11 9.62 -25.97 11.36
C GLN A 11 10.80 -25.33 12.10
N GLY A 12 10.82 -25.47 13.43
CA GLY A 12 11.87 -24.91 14.28
C GLY A 12 11.75 -23.40 14.51
N GLN A 13 10.60 -22.80 14.14
CA GLN A 13 10.34 -21.40 14.40
C GLN A 13 10.37 -21.12 15.91
N PRO A 14 11.15 -20.13 16.38
CA PRO A 14 11.17 -19.75 17.77
C PRO A 14 9.84 -19.07 18.15
N TRP A 15 9.56 -18.97 19.44
CA TRP A 15 8.25 -18.51 19.93
C TRP A 15 7.84 -17.11 19.42
N GLY A 16 8.82 -16.22 19.18
CA GLY A 16 8.60 -14.89 18.60
C GLY A 16 8.53 -14.84 17.07
N GLY A 17 8.64 -15.98 16.39
CA GLY A 17 8.70 -16.07 14.94
C GLY A 17 10.10 -15.85 14.35
N TRP A 18 10.20 -15.95 13.03
CA TRP A 18 11.48 -15.77 12.35
C TRP A 18 11.91 -14.31 12.35
N VAL A 19 13.14 -14.07 12.79
CA VAL A 19 13.80 -12.78 12.59
C VAL A 19 14.16 -12.66 11.11
N VAL A 20 13.67 -11.61 10.48
CA VAL A 20 13.93 -11.30 9.06
C VAL A 20 14.82 -10.07 9.00
N ASP A 21 15.98 -10.22 8.36
CA ASP A 21 16.83 -9.08 8.02
C ASP A 21 16.29 -8.45 6.73
N MET A 22 15.77 -7.23 6.84
CA MET A 22 15.15 -6.52 5.72
C MET A 22 16.19 -5.85 4.80
N TYR A 23 17.39 -5.56 5.31
CA TYR A 23 18.47 -4.96 4.54
C TYR A 23 19.04 -5.98 3.56
N HIS A 24 19.38 -7.17 4.07
CA HIS A 24 19.89 -8.28 3.24
C HIS A 24 18.78 -9.19 2.67
N LYS A 25 17.51 -8.90 2.99
CA LYS A 25 16.33 -9.69 2.58
C LYS A 25 16.49 -11.18 2.94
N TRP A 26 16.90 -11.43 4.17
CA TRP A 26 17.33 -12.75 4.63
C TRP A 26 16.46 -13.26 5.78
N CYS A 27 16.25 -14.57 5.82
CA CYS A 27 15.48 -15.23 6.89
C CYS A 27 16.13 -16.56 7.28
N GLY A 28 16.12 -16.87 8.58
CA GLY A 28 16.69 -18.11 9.12
C GLY A 28 15.84 -19.36 8.93
N CYS A 29 14.69 -19.29 8.24
CA CYS A 29 13.84 -20.46 8.02
C CYS A 29 14.48 -21.43 7.01
N ASN A 30 14.19 -22.73 7.17
CA ASN A 30 14.79 -23.78 6.33
C ASN A 30 14.41 -23.63 4.85
N TYR A 31 13.22 -23.11 4.57
CA TYR A 31 12.79 -22.81 3.20
C TYR A 31 13.73 -21.79 2.52
N PHE A 32 14.14 -20.74 3.23
CA PHE A 32 15.04 -19.72 2.69
C PHE A 32 16.42 -20.31 2.35
N TYR A 33 16.95 -21.20 3.17
CA TYR A 33 18.23 -21.87 2.87
C TYR A 33 18.19 -22.71 1.60
N VAL A 34 17.04 -23.31 1.27
CA VAL A 34 16.89 -24.16 0.08
C VAL A 34 16.59 -23.36 -1.18
N PHE A 35 15.78 -22.30 -1.07
CA PHE A 35 15.24 -21.59 -2.25
C PHE A 35 15.74 -20.13 -2.39
N GLY A 36 16.40 -19.57 -1.38
CA GLY A 36 16.87 -18.18 -1.35
C GLY A 36 15.77 -17.13 -1.16
N VAL A 37 14.51 -17.55 -0.95
CA VAL A 37 13.35 -16.68 -0.71
C VAL A 37 12.34 -17.44 0.15
N CYS A 38 11.59 -16.76 1.02
CA CYS A 38 10.49 -17.35 1.80
C CYS A 38 9.36 -16.35 2.05
N ILE A 39 8.20 -16.82 2.51
CA ILE A 39 7.04 -15.97 2.79
C ILE A 39 7.34 -14.87 3.81
N HIS A 40 8.19 -15.15 4.81
CA HIS A 40 8.55 -14.17 5.84
C HIS A 40 9.26 -12.94 5.25
N VAL A 41 10.20 -13.14 4.32
CA VAL A 41 10.89 -12.05 3.62
C VAL A 41 9.92 -11.28 2.74
N LEU A 42 9.07 -11.98 1.99
CA LEU A 42 8.08 -11.35 1.13
C LEU A 42 7.06 -10.53 1.93
N PHE A 43 6.63 -11.06 3.07
CA PHE A 43 5.74 -10.38 3.99
C PHE A 43 6.42 -9.15 4.60
N ALA A 44 7.63 -9.29 5.15
CA ALA A 44 8.38 -8.18 5.72
C ALA A 44 8.62 -7.06 4.70
N ILE A 45 8.99 -7.39 3.46
CA ILE A 45 9.15 -6.40 2.38
C ILE A 45 7.83 -5.69 2.11
N LYS A 46 6.72 -6.41 1.93
CA LYS A 46 5.41 -5.77 1.69
C LYS A 46 4.94 -4.91 2.86
N SER A 47 5.18 -5.37 4.09
CA SER A 47 4.86 -4.61 5.30
C SER A 47 5.70 -3.34 5.37
N CYS A 48 6.96 -3.38 4.95
CA CYS A 48 7.82 -2.21 4.91
C CYS A 48 7.58 -1.30 3.70
N ASP A 49 7.14 -1.79 2.55
CA ASP A 49 6.72 -0.92 1.45
C ASP A 49 5.53 -0.04 1.85
N HIS A 50 4.74 -0.51 2.82
CA HIS A 50 3.64 0.23 3.42
C HIS A 50 4.08 1.20 4.52
N ILE A 51 5.34 1.17 4.94
CA ILE A 51 5.90 1.95 6.03
C ILE A 51 7.06 2.80 5.49
N ASP A 52 6.93 4.12 5.52
CA ASP A 52 7.99 5.05 5.12
C ASP A 52 9.25 4.80 5.97
N SER A 53 10.41 5.26 5.49
CA SER A 53 11.70 5.31 6.19
C SER A 53 11.66 5.86 7.63
N GLN A 54 10.58 6.57 8.00
CA GLN A 54 10.31 7.10 9.33
C GLN A 54 9.43 6.20 10.22
N GLY A 55 9.06 5.00 9.76
CA GLY A 55 8.16 4.10 10.49
C GLY A 55 6.67 4.44 10.37
N CYS A 56 6.31 5.40 9.52
CA CYS A 56 4.93 5.85 9.33
C CYS A 56 4.24 5.13 8.18
N GLU A 57 2.95 4.85 8.31
CA GLU A 57 2.14 4.29 7.22
C GLU A 57 2.13 5.21 5.98
N VAL A 58 2.49 4.68 4.81
CA VAL A 58 2.47 5.41 3.54
C VAL A 58 1.01 5.53 3.08
N LEU A 59 0.33 6.57 3.53
CA LEU A 59 -1.03 6.89 3.12
C LEU A 59 -1.03 7.52 1.72
N VAL A 60 -1.28 6.71 0.69
CA VAL A 60 -1.47 7.22 -0.67
C VAL A 60 -2.90 7.77 -0.82
N SER A 61 -3.01 9.10 -0.96
CA SER A 61 -4.30 9.74 -1.26
C SER A 61 -4.78 9.30 -2.65
N ARG A 62 -5.76 8.37 -2.68
CA ARG A 62 -6.43 7.90 -3.90
C ARG A 62 -7.45 8.88 -4.47
N LYS A 63 -7.55 10.10 -3.92
CA LYS A 63 -8.41 11.13 -4.52
C LYS A 63 -7.90 11.41 -5.93
N LYS A 64 -8.73 11.13 -6.93
CA LYS A 64 -8.51 11.52 -8.33
C LYS A 64 -8.16 13.01 -8.33
N ARG A 65 -6.88 13.34 -8.60
CA ARG A 65 -6.45 14.74 -8.75
C ARG A 65 -7.35 15.34 -9.83
N LYS A 66 -8.28 16.20 -9.43
CA LYS A 66 -8.94 17.11 -10.37
C LYS A 66 -7.80 17.98 -10.87
N ARG A 67 -7.29 17.71 -12.07
CA ARG A 67 -6.33 18.58 -12.76
C ARG A 67 -7.02 19.94 -12.94
N GLY A 68 -6.90 20.80 -11.93
CA GLY A 68 -7.28 22.19 -12.02
C GLY A 68 -6.15 22.92 -12.72
N GLY A 69 -6.22 23.02 -14.03
CA GLY A 69 -5.45 24.01 -14.76
C GLY A 69 -6.00 25.38 -14.37
N ALA A 70 -5.22 26.15 -13.62
CA ALA A 70 -5.48 27.56 -13.43
C ALA A 70 -5.19 28.27 -14.76
N ALA A 71 -6.23 28.68 -15.46
CA ALA A 71 -6.17 29.77 -16.42
C ALA A 71 -7.48 30.54 -16.31
N THR A 72 -7.33 31.77 -15.88
CA THR A 72 -8.17 32.94 -16.12
C THR A 72 -9.24 32.74 -17.19
N GLY A 73 -10.49 33.06 -16.85
CA GLY A 73 -11.54 33.27 -17.84
C GLY A 73 -12.64 32.23 -17.81
N THR A 74 -13.83 32.68 -17.41
CA THR A 74 -15.13 32.31 -17.97
C THR A 74 -15.31 30.87 -18.47
N SER A 75 -16.15 30.10 -17.78
CA SER A 75 -17.37 29.51 -18.39
C SER A 75 -17.99 28.48 -17.47
N ASN A 76 -19.26 28.69 -17.16
CA ASN A 76 -20.19 27.76 -16.54
C ASN A 76 -20.07 26.34 -17.13
N VAL A 77 -19.83 25.34 -16.27
CA VAL A 77 -20.15 23.94 -16.59
C VAL A 77 -21.12 23.42 -15.54
N GLY A 78 -22.40 23.54 -15.89
CA GLY A 78 -23.45 22.59 -15.55
C GLY A 78 -23.92 22.53 -14.11
N GLY A 79 -25.05 23.19 -13.84
CA GLY A 79 -25.95 22.79 -12.74
C GLY A 79 -26.41 23.93 -11.83
N ARG A 80 -27.38 24.72 -12.32
CA ARG A 80 -28.19 25.77 -11.65
C ARG A 80 -27.64 27.21 -11.77
N PRO A 81 -28.46 28.16 -12.27
CA PRO A 81 -28.13 29.59 -12.23
C PRO A 81 -28.10 30.10 -10.79
N SER A 82 -27.17 31.01 -10.47
CA SER A 82 -27.00 31.59 -9.12
C SER A 82 -28.03 32.66 -8.75
N SER A 83 -28.89 33.10 -9.67
CA SER A 83 -29.95 34.05 -9.38
C SER A 83 -31.32 33.46 -9.68
N VAL A 84 -32.25 33.64 -8.74
CA VAL A 84 -33.65 33.31 -8.91
C VAL A 84 -34.24 34.25 -9.96
N GLY A 85 -34.90 33.70 -10.99
CA GLY A 85 -35.54 34.49 -12.04
C GLY A 85 -36.75 35.28 -11.51
N PRO A 86 -37.28 36.23 -12.28
CA PRO A 86 -38.30 37.20 -11.85
C PRO A 86 -39.66 36.59 -11.48
N ALA A 87 -39.82 35.27 -11.63
CA ALA A 87 -41.03 34.54 -11.25
C ALA A 87 -41.23 34.40 -9.72
N LEU A 88 -40.29 34.86 -8.88
CA LEU A 88 -40.36 34.77 -7.41
C LEU A 88 -40.11 36.12 -6.68
N THR A 89 -40.27 37.25 -7.36
CA THR A 89 -40.41 38.57 -6.71
C THR A 89 -41.88 38.96 -6.73
N PHE A 90 -42.47 39.23 -5.55
CA PHE A 90 -43.85 39.72 -5.37
C PHE A 90 -44.10 41.05 -6.08
#